data_AF-A0A965BCS0-F1
#
_entry.id   AF-A0A965BCS0-F1
#
_cell.length_a   1.000
_cell.length_b   1.000
_cell.length_c   1.000
_cell.angle_alpha   90.00
_cell.angle_beta   90.00
_cell.angle_gamma   90.00
#
_symmetry.space_group_name_H-M   'P 1'
#
loop_
_entity.id
_entity.type
_entity.pdbx_description
1 polymer ?
#
loop_
_entity_poly.entity_id
_entity_poly.type
_entity_poly.pdbx_seq_one_letter_code
_entity_poly.pdbx_strand_id
1 'polypeptide(L)'
;MTMLRTDSEAHSHQAGRWGVVTRVSRATRVAIATDLRRLVTTGDVLDAATDLEVYGYDASFLTQLKPVVPDVAVIARSEADVVAVMRYADEHRIPVTPRGAASGCGGGCVALRGGIVLAMNAMNRV
;
A
#
# COMPACT_ATOMS: atom_id res chain seq x y z
N MET A 1 -1.10 -17.82 -43.30
CA MET A 1 0.18 -17.41 -42.70
C MET A 1 0.12 -15.90 -42.45
N THR A 2 -0.29 -15.48 -41.25
CA THR A 2 0.20 -14.28 -40.56
C THR A 2 -0.04 -14.53 -39.07
N MET A 3 1.03 -14.95 -38.41
CA MET A 3 1.13 -15.14 -36.97
C MET A 3 1.30 -13.76 -36.36
N LEU A 4 0.27 -13.21 -35.72
CA LEU A 4 0.40 -11.97 -34.95
C LEU A 4 1.09 -12.30 -33.64
N ARG A 5 2.35 -11.85 -33.56
CA ARG A 5 3.22 -11.93 -32.40
C ARG A 5 2.53 -11.28 -31.20
N THR A 6 2.63 -11.97 -30.07
CA THR A 6 2.32 -11.46 -28.74
C THR A 6 3.38 -10.43 -28.36
N ASP A 7 2.99 -9.18 -28.14
CA ASP A 7 3.88 -8.19 -27.54
C ASP A 7 3.91 -8.38 -26.03
N SER A 8 4.72 -9.38 -25.68
CA SER A 8 5.46 -9.50 -24.43
C SER A 8 6.57 -8.45 -24.43
N GLU A 9 6.79 -7.83 -23.27
CA GLU A 9 7.94 -7.00 -22.88
C GLU A 9 7.95 -5.52 -23.31
N ALA A 10 7.64 -4.64 -22.36
CA ALA A 10 8.21 -3.30 -22.31
C ALA A 10 8.93 -3.12 -20.96
N HIS A 11 10.24 -3.36 -20.97
CA HIS A 11 11.18 -3.08 -19.89
C HIS A 11 11.85 -1.70 -20.08
N SER A 12 12.29 -1.12 -18.94
CA SER A 12 13.42 -0.19 -18.75
C SER A 12 13.18 1.33 -18.80
N HIS A 13 12.92 1.91 -17.62
CA HIS A 13 13.41 3.25 -17.26
C HIS A 13 14.00 3.22 -15.84
N GLN A 14 15.22 3.71 -15.73
CA GLN A 14 16.12 3.61 -14.57
C GLN A 14 15.70 4.62 -13.49
N ALA A 15 14.69 4.27 -12.68
CA ALA A 15 14.42 4.93 -11.40
C ALA A 15 15.09 4.11 -10.30
N GLY A 16 15.55 4.75 -9.21
CA GLY A 16 16.20 4.05 -8.09
C GLY A 16 15.37 2.86 -7.56
N ARG A 17 15.92 2.08 -6.62
CA ARG A 17 15.35 0.84 -6.03
C ARG A 17 13.82 0.83 -5.83
N TRP A 18 13.23 2.00 -5.61
CA TRP A 18 11.79 2.28 -5.53
C TRP A 18 11.34 3.21 -6.66
N GLY A 19 11.24 2.68 -7.88
CA GLY A 19 10.63 3.40 -9.01
C GLY A 19 9.25 3.94 -8.64
N VAL A 20 8.74 4.89 -9.42
CA VAL A 20 7.39 5.45 -9.21
C VAL A 20 6.38 4.33 -9.46
N VAL A 21 5.95 3.64 -8.39
CA VAL A 21 4.88 2.66 -8.48
C VAL A 21 3.60 3.44 -8.75
N THR A 22 3.13 3.37 -9.99
CA THR A 22 1.77 3.74 -10.36
C THR A 22 0.81 2.71 -9.76
N ARG A 23 -0.41 3.17 -9.44
CA ARG A 23 -1.52 2.35 -8.90
C ARG A 23 -1.58 0.99 -9.59
N VAL A 24 -1.56 -0.10 -8.82
CA VAL A 24 -1.49 -1.45 -9.39
C VAL A 24 -2.85 -1.90 -9.95
N SER A 25 -2.85 -2.93 -10.80
CA SER A 25 -4.09 -3.51 -11.32
C SER A 25 -4.97 -4.05 -10.18
N ARG A 26 -6.29 -4.12 -10.40
CA ARG A 26 -7.23 -4.71 -9.41
C ARG A 26 -6.84 -6.16 -9.06
N ALA A 27 -6.39 -6.94 -10.04
CA ALA A 27 -5.94 -8.32 -9.81
C ALA A 27 -4.70 -8.36 -8.89
N THR A 28 -3.72 -7.48 -9.14
CA THR A 28 -2.52 -7.34 -8.31
C THR A 28 -2.87 -6.93 -6.88
N ARG A 29 -3.80 -5.99 -6.71
CA ARG A 29 -4.29 -5.57 -5.39
C ARG A 29 -4.86 -6.74 -4.60
N VAL A 30 -5.73 -7.52 -5.23
CA VAL A 30 -6.37 -8.69 -4.61
C VAL A 30 -5.32 -9.74 -4.24
N ALA A 31 -4.31 -9.96 -5.08
CA ALA A 31 -3.20 -10.86 -4.77
C ALA A 31 -2.42 -10.39 -3.53
N ILE A 32 -2.00 -9.11 -3.49
CA ILE A 32 -1.29 -8.53 -2.34
C ILE A 32 -2.09 -8.70 -1.05
N ALA A 33 -3.38 -8.35 -1.08
CA ALA A 33 -4.24 -8.47 0.09
C ALA A 33 -4.43 -9.93 0.52
N THR A 34 -4.51 -10.86 -0.43
CA THR A 34 -4.63 -12.29 -0.15
C THR A 34 -3.38 -12.85 0.52
N ASP A 35 -2.19 -12.46 0.06
CA ASP A 35 -0.93 -12.88 0.66
C ASP A 35 -0.78 -12.30 2.06
N LEU A 36 -1.02 -10.99 2.22
CA LEU A 36 -0.92 -10.31 3.52
C LEU A 36 -1.89 -10.90 4.55
N ARG A 37 -3.11 -11.32 4.16
CA ARG A 37 -4.05 -12.00 5.07
C ARG A 37 -3.54 -13.33 5.61
N ARG A 38 -2.58 -13.98 4.93
CA ARG A 38 -1.94 -15.21 5.42
C ARG A 38 -0.78 -14.92 6.38
N LEU A 39 -0.17 -13.74 6.27
CA LEU A 39 1.05 -13.37 7.00
C LEU A 39 0.74 -12.52 8.25
N VAL A 40 -0.26 -11.64 8.16
CA VAL A 40 -0.74 -10.78 9.25
C VAL A 40 -1.75 -11.59 10.07
N THR A 41 -1.41 -11.91 11.31
CA THR A 41 -2.16 -12.88 12.13
C THR A 41 -3.05 -12.22 13.17
N THR A 42 -2.68 -11.02 13.61
CA THR A 42 -3.47 -10.27 14.61
C THR A 42 -4.13 -9.04 14.03
N GLY A 43 -3.61 -8.53 12.92
CA GLY A 43 -4.11 -7.34 12.25
C GLY A 43 -5.19 -7.60 11.21
N ASP A 44 -5.68 -6.52 10.61
CA ASP A 44 -6.69 -6.54 9.55
C ASP A 44 -6.07 -6.07 8.23
N VAL A 45 -6.49 -6.67 7.11
CA VAL A 45 -6.04 -6.31 5.75
C VAL A 45 -7.22 -5.87 4.90
N LEU A 46 -7.17 -4.63 4.41
CA LEU A 46 -8.23 -3.95 3.68
C LEU A 46 -7.82 -3.75 2.22
N ASP A 47 -8.71 -4.09 1.29
CA ASP A 47 -8.53 -3.92 -0.16
C ASP A 47 -9.79 -3.44 -0.89
N ALA A 48 -10.92 -3.30 -0.16
CA ALA A 48 -12.15 -2.72 -0.70
C ALA A 48 -11.99 -1.22 -0.94
N ALA A 49 -12.56 -0.72 -2.04
CA ALA A 49 -12.40 0.67 -2.45
C ALA A 49 -12.88 1.65 -1.37
N THR A 50 -14.05 1.38 -0.78
CA THR A 50 -14.66 2.19 0.29
C THR A 50 -13.78 2.26 1.54
N ASP A 51 -13.15 1.14 1.90
CA ASP A 51 -12.30 1.08 3.09
C ASP A 51 -11.00 1.83 2.88
N LEU A 52 -10.47 1.84 1.66
CA LEU A 52 -9.18 2.47 1.35
C LEU A 52 -9.27 4.00 1.22
N GLU A 53 -10.45 4.56 0.95
CA GLU A 53 -10.64 6.01 0.81
C GLU A 53 -10.20 6.79 2.05
N VAL A 54 -10.52 6.29 3.24
CA VAL A 54 -10.16 6.95 4.51
C VAL A 54 -8.64 6.93 4.78
N TYR A 55 -7.89 6.08 4.08
CA TYR A 55 -6.44 6.01 4.16
C TYR A 55 -5.74 6.92 3.14
N GLY A 56 -6.50 7.60 2.27
CA GLY A 56 -5.95 8.45 1.21
C GLY A 56 -5.63 9.89 1.59
N TYR A 57 -5.95 10.32 2.81
CA TYR A 57 -5.74 11.69 3.29
C TYR A 57 -5.33 11.74 4.77
N ASP A 58 -4.87 12.91 5.18
CA ASP A 58 -4.63 13.33 6.57
C ASP A 58 -5.34 14.67 6.82
N ALA A 59 -4.96 15.43 7.86
CA ALA A 59 -5.57 16.72 8.16
C ALA A 59 -5.14 17.86 7.21
N SER A 60 -4.30 17.58 6.21
CA SER A 60 -3.85 18.59 5.25
C SER A 60 -4.95 18.97 4.26
N PHE A 61 -5.13 20.27 4.02
CA PHE A 61 -6.10 20.78 3.04
C PHE A 61 -5.98 20.12 1.66
N LEU A 62 -4.75 19.97 1.14
CA LEU A 62 -4.53 19.41 -0.19
C LEU A 62 -4.93 17.93 -0.28
N THR A 63 -4.67 17.13 0.76
CA THR A 63 -4.94 15.70 0.75
C THR A 63 -6.43 15.43 0.93
N GLN A 64 -7.15 16.31 1.63
CA GLN A 64 -8.62 16.27 1.72
C GLN A 64 -9.29 16.63 0.38
N LEU A 65 -8.76 17.62 -0.34
CA LEU A 65 -9.28 18.00 -1.65
C LEU A 65 -8.95 16.97 -2.75
N LYS A 66 -7.76 16.36 -2.67
CA LYS A 66 -7.28 15.36 -3.64
C LYS A 66 -6.63 14.16 -2.94
N PRO A 67 -7.43 13.22 -2.40
CA PRO A 67 -6.91 12.03 -1.73
C PRO A 67 -6.10 11.14 -2.66
N VAL A 68 -5.06 10.52 -2.13
CA VAL A 68 -4.28 9.48 -2.84
C VAL A 68 -4.54 8.14 -2.19
N VAL A 69 -5.48 7.40 -2.77
CA VAL A 69 -5.93 6.11 -2.25
C VAL A 69 -4.84 5.04 -2.43
N PRO A 70 -4.47 4.30 -1.36
CA PRO A 70 -3.48 3.23 -1.46
C PRO A 70 -3.99 2.01 -2.24
N ASP A 71 -3.12 1.03 -2.42
CA ASP A 71 -3.49 -0.26 -2.99
C ASP A 71 -4.08 -1.19 -1.95
N VAL A 72 -3.43 -1.28 -0.78
CA VAL A 72 -3.89 -2.07 0.37
C VAL A 72 -3.61 -1.27 1.65
N ALA A 73 -4.43 -1.47 2.67
CA ALA A 73 -4.16 -0.98 4.01
C ALA A 73 -4.08 -2.15 4.99
N VAL A 74 -3.11 -2.11 5.91
CA VAL A 74 -2.96 -3.08 6.98
C VAL A 74 -3.09 -2.36 8.32
N ILE A 75 -4.01 -2.80 9.16
CA ILE A 75 -4.14 -2.36 10.56
C ILE A 75 -3.32 -3.33 11.40
N ALA A 76 -2.11 -2.96 11.75
CA ALA A 76 -1.24 -3.80 12.58
C ALA A 76 -1.68 -3.75 14.06
N ARG A 77 -1.65 -4.90 14.73
CA ARG A 77 -1.93 -5.02 16.17
C ARG A 77 -0.76 -5.59 16.97
N SER A 78 0.30 -6.02 16.30
CA SER A 78 1.51 -6.55 16.93
C SER A 78 2.76 -6.17 16.14
N GLU A 79 3.92 -6.26 16.79
CA GLU A 79 5.23 -6.16 16.12
C GLU A 79 5.36 -7.22 15.02
N ALA A 80 4.83 -8.43 15.24
CA ALA A 80 4.87 -9.52 14.27
C ALA A 80 4.14 -9.14 12.97
N ASP A 81 2.98 -8.47 13.05
CA ASP A 81 2.27 -7.97 11.87
C ASP A 81 3.14 -6.97 11.09
N VAL A 82 3.81 -6.03 11.78
CA VAL A 82 4.71 -5.05 11.16
C VAL A 82 5.87 -5.74 10.45
N VAL A 83 6.54 -6.68 11.11
CA VAL A 83 7.65 -7.45 10.54
C VAL A 83 7.19 -8.24 9.31
N ALA A 84 6.01 -8.86 9.37
CA ALA A 84 5.45 -9.61 8.25
C ALA A 84 5.19 -8.71 7.03
N VAL A 85 4.56 -7.55 7.23
CA VAL A 85 4.30 -6.57 6.17
C VAL A 85 5.62 -6.07 5.57
N MET A 86 6.58 -5.68 6.40
CA MET A 86 7.85 -5.12 5.91
C MET A 86 8.67 -6.15 5.12
N ARG A 87 8.70 -7.42 5.56
CA ARG A 87 9.36 -8.51 4.81
C ARG A 87 8.69 -8.76 3.46
N TYR A 88 7.36 -8.89 3.46
CA TYR A 88 6.59 -9.08 2.23
C TYR A 88 6.81 -7.93 1.24
N ALA A 89 6.75 -6.69 1.74
CA ALA A 89 6.92 -5.50 0.94
C ALA A 89 8.34 -5.37 0.36
N ASP A 90 9.37 -5.74 1.12
CA ASP A 90 10.76 -5.72 0.64
C ASP A 90 10.98 -6.74 -0.48
N GLU A 91 10.49 -7.97 -0.29
CA GLU A 91 10.57 -9.06 -1.27
C GLU A 91 9.88 -8.70 -2.59
N HIS A 92 8.70 -8.09 -2.51
CA HIS A 92 7.87 -7.74 -3.66
C HIS A 92 8.12 -6.32 -4.19
N ARG A 93 9.04 -5.57 -3.56
CA ARG A 93 9.35 -4.16 -3.85
C ARG A 93 8.12 -3.23 -3.82
N ILE A 94 7.25 -3.44 -2.85
CA ILE A 94 6.04 -2.64 -2.66
C ILE A 94 6.34 -1.50 -1.67
N PRO A 95 6.05 -0.24 -2.01
CA PRO A 95 6.20 0.88 -1.07
C PRO A 95 5.31 0.69 0.16
N VAL A 96 5.84 1.02 1.34
CA VAL A 96 5.08 1.05 2.59
C VAL A 96 5.05 2.47 3.13
N THR A 97 3.84 2.96 3.42
CA THR A 97 3.63 4.27 4.06
C THR A 97 3.11 4.04 5.48
N PRO A 98 3.88 4.36 6.53
CA PRO A 98 3.41 4.23 7.90
C PRO A 98 2.35 5.28 8.21
N ARG A 99 1.36 4.92 9.04
CA ARG A 99 0.25 5.79 9.43
C ARG A 99 -0.11 5.60 10.90
N GLY A 100 -0.18 6.71 11.62
CA GLY A 100 -0.76 6.78 12.98
C GLY A 100 -2.25 7.11 12.92
N ALA A 101 -2.70 8.10 13.68
CA ALA A 101 -4.08 8.59 13.63
C ALA A 101 -4.40 9.50 12.42
N ALA A 102 -3.38 9.85 11.62
CA ALA A 102 -3.48 10.74 10.45
C ALA A 102 -3.95 12.18 10.75
N SER A 103 -3.63 12.69 11.95
CA SER A 103 -3.88 14.09 12.33
C SER A 103 -2.82 15.08 11.83
N GLY A 104 -1.77 14.60 11.13
CA GLY A 104 -0.75 15.46 10.54
C GLY A 104 -1.32 16.36 9.44
N CYS A 105 -0.73 17.54 9.25
CA CYS A 105 -1.14 18.54 8.26
C CYS A 105 -0.06 18.77 7.18
N GLY A 106 0.79 17.76 6.95
CA GLY A 106 1.88 17.81 5.96
C GLY A 106 1.81 16.75 4.86
N GLY A 107 0.80 15.87 4.86
CA GLY A 107 0.67 14.75 3.93
C GLY A 107 1.59 13.57 4.23
N GLY A 108 2.25 13.54 5.39
CA GLY A 108 3.33 12.61 5.69
C GLY A 108 2.91 11.12 5.78
N CYS A 109 1.62 10.85 5.99
CA CYS A 109 1.08 9.49 6.01
C CYS A 109 0.23 9.14 4.78
N VAL A 110 0.37 9.90 3.69
CA VAL A 110 -0.33 9.65 2.42
C VAL A 110 0.54 8.82 1.49
N ALA A 111 -0.02 7.74 0.95
CA ALA A 111 0.68 6.81 0.07
C ALA A 111 0.81 7.35 -1.37
N LEU A 112 1.65 8.37 -1.55
CA LEU A 112 1.85 9.06 -2.83
C LEU A 112 2.27 8.13 -3.99
N ARG A 113 2.85 6.96 -3.67
CA ARG A 113 3.29 5.93 -4.64
C ARG A 113 2.41 4.66 -4.60
N GLY A 114 1.17 4.77 -4.12
CA GLY A 114 0.32 3.61 -3.90
C GLY A 114 0.94 2.63 -2.88
N GLY A 115 0.78 1.34 -3.13
CA GLY A 115 1.33 0.29 -2.27
C GLY A 115 0.55 0.12 -0.98
N ILE A 116 1.27 -0.14 0.12
CA ILE A 116 0.69 -0.53 1.41
C ILE A 116 0.70 0.66 2.36
N VAL A 117 -0.47 1.03 2.89
CA VAL A 117 -0.54 1.84 4.10
C VAL A 117 -0.48 0.92 5.31
N LEU A 118 0.45 1.17 6.22
CA LEU A 118 0.59 0.42 7.48
C LEU A 118 0.08 1.28 8.63
N ALA A 119 -1.16 1.03 9.05
CA ALA A 119 -1.81 1.70 10.16
C ALA A 119 -1.44 1.06 11.49
N MET A 120 -0.80 1.82 12.37
CA MET A 120 -0.26 1.35 13.65
C MET A 120 -1.04 1.89 14.86
N ASN A 121 -2.14 2.62 14.63
CA ASN A 121 -2.97 3.22 15.68
C ASN A 121 -3.62 2.21 16.64
N ALA A 122 -3.67 0.92 16.28
CA ALA A 122 -4.15 -0.15 17.14
C ALA A 122 -3.05 -0.76 18.04
N MET A 123 -1.78 -0.42 17.85
CA MET A 123 -0.65 -0.84 18.70
C MET A 123 -0.45 0.17 19.86
N ASN A 124 -1.35 0.15 20.84
CA ASN A 124 -1.50 1.23 21.83
C ASN A 124 -1.37 0.79 23.31
N ARG A 125 -0.64 -0.30 23.58
CA ARG A 125 -0.37 -0.77 24.95
C ARG A 125 0.87 -0.09 25.52
N VAL A 126 0.86 0.13 26.84
CA VAL A 126 2.00 0.66 27.63
C VAL A 126 2.53 -0.45 28.52
#